data_AF-A0A8T0VPJ9-F1
#
_entry.id   AF-A0A8T0VPJ9-F1
#
_cell.length_a   1.000
_cell.length_b   1.000
_cell.length_c   1.000
_cell.angle_alpha   90.00
_cell.angle_beta   90.00
_cell.angle_gamma   90.00
#
_symmetry.space_group_name_H-M   'P 1'
#
loop_
_entity.id
_entity.type
_entity.pdbx_description
1 polymer ?
#
loop_
_entity_poly.entity_id
_entity_poly.type
_entity_poly.pdbx_seq_one_letter_code
_entity_poly.pdbx_strand_id
1 'polypeptide(L)'
;MPAEGVRELDELGLWASWSSGAGALVGRGGDVDMEMGRLGFRRKVYLMGRSSRDHGVVPLLESVGVRLSSAKLITPYVATAGLPVLIDRVKFLKEMLFSSSDYATIIGRNAKRMMTHLSIPADDALQSTLSFFEKMEARYGGVSMLGHGDLSFPYLIESFPMLLLCSEDNHLKPLIDFLEYIGIPKPNTASVLLLFPPIILSDIENDIKPRIHEWEKAGIEQEYIGRMLLKYPWILSTGVIENYSRILSFFNRKKEEYFRNLYHEAKGS
;
A
#
# COMPACT_ATOMS: atom_id res chain seq x y z
N MET A 1 17.69 43.76 4.49
CA MET A 1 17.52 42.86 5.66
C MET A 1 16.43 41.87 5.32
N PRO A 2 16.75 40.59 5.05
CA PRO A 2 15.72 39.56 4.88
C PRO A 2 15.40 38.91 6.23
N ALA A 3 14.12 38.65 6.44
CA ALA A 3 13.54 38.09 7.65
C ALA A 3 14.06 36.68 7.94
N GLU A 4 14.62 36.49 9.13
CA GLU A 4 14.73 35.20 9.80
C GLU A 4 13.34 34.67 10.17
N GLY A 5 13.16 33.36 10.11
CA GLY A 5 12.18 32.69 10.96
C GLY A 5 11.15 31.79 10.28
N VAL A 6 11.59 30.87 9.43
CA VAL A 6 10.91 29.56 9.34
C VAL A 6 11.98 28.51 9.59
N ARG A 7 12.17 28.15 10.86
CA ARG A 7 12.94 26.95 11.22
C ARG A 7 12.08 25.77 10.79
N GLU A 8 12.52 25.08 9.74
CA GLU A 8 12.06 23.72 9.44
C GLU A 8 12.19 22.91 10.73
N LEU A 9 11.04 22.48 11.25
CA LEU A 9 10.95 21.56 12.38
C LEU A 9 11.45 20.21 11.85
N ASP A 10 12.71 19.90 12.15
CA ASP A 10 13.35 18.64 11.80
C ASP A 10 12.50 17.45 12.30
N GLU A 11 11.79 16.81 11.36
CA GLU A 11 10.85 15.71 11.63
C GLU A 11 11.56 14.49 12.24
N LEU A 12 12.86 14.33 12.00
CA LEU A 12 13.70 13.30 12.63
C LEU A 12 13.70 13.42 14.16
N GLY A 13 13.61 14.64 14.70
CA GLY A 13 13.48 14.90 16.13
C GLY A 13 12.12 14.49 16.72
N LEU A 14 11.05 14.56 15.93
CA LEU A 14 9.70 14.15 16.35
C LEU A 14 9.60 12.61 16.48
N TRP A 15 10.25 11.87 15.58
CA TRP A 15 10.31 10.41 15.61
C TRP A 15 11.22 9.86 16.71
N ALA A 16 12.38 10.49 16.96
CA ALA A 16 13.24 10.12 18.10
C ALA A 16 12.50 10.25 19.47
N SER A 17 11.51 11.16 19.56
CA SER A 17 10.64 11.31 20.73
C SER A 17 9.66 10.14 20.92
N TRP A 18 9.29 9.41 19.87
CA TRP A 18 8.42 8.22 19.98
C TRP A 18 9.13 7.03 20.63
N SER A 19 10.42 6.84 20.34
CA SER A 19 11.25 5.73 20.83
C SER A 19 11.79 5.96 22.25
N SER A 20 11.98 7.22 22.65
CA SER A 20 12.69 7.58 23.88
C SER A 20 11.83 7.60 25.16
N GLY A 21 10.55 7.27 25.09
CA GLY A 21 9.58 7.46 26.19
C GLY A 21 9.48 6.34 27.24
N ALA A 22 10.35 5.31 27.22
CA ALA A 22 10.21 4.15 28.09
C ALA A 22 10.80 4.30 29.50
N GLY A 23 11.42 5.44 29.84
CA GLY A 23 12.14 5.58 31.11
C GLY A 23 12.03 6.96 31.73
N ALA A 24 10.88 7.29 32.33
CA ALA A 24 10.78 8.38 33.29
C ALA A 24 9.59 8.13 34.24
N LEU A 25 9.77 7.19 35.16
CA LEU A 25 8.95 7.13 36.36
C LEU A 25 9.61 7.98 37.46
N VAL A 26 8.74 8.56 38.29
CA VAL A 26 8.97 9.20 39.59
C VAL A 26 9.27 10.71 39.54
N GLY A 27 8.23 11.48 39.89
CA GLY A 27 8.32 12.89 40.24
C GLY A 27 6.99 13.37 40.82
N ARG A 28 7.04 13.82 42.08
CA ARG A 28 5.93 14.05 43.01
C ARG A 28 5.40 15.50 42.91
N GLY A 29 4.08 15.65 42.76
CA GLY A 29 3.26 16.75 43.31
C GLY A 29 3.36 18.15 42.69
N GLY A 30 2.19 18.73 42.41
CA GLY A 30 1.96 20.19 42.36
C GLY A 30 1.82 20.79 40.96
N ASP A 31 0.70 21.49 40.76
CA ASP A 31 0.33 22.42 39.67
C ASP A 31 0.00 21.85 38.28
N VAL A 32 -1.31 21.85 37.99
CA VAL A 32 -1.94 21.21 36.83
C VAL A 32 -1.95 22.11 35.58
N ASP A 33 -1.52 23.37 35.64
CA ASP A 33 -1.72 24.33 34.54
C ASP A 33 -0.44 24.76 33.78
N MET A 34 0.72 24.19 34.07
CA MET A 34 1.98 24.62 33.43
C MET A 34 2.87 23.45 32.98
N GLU A 35 2.28 22.34 32.52
CA GLU A 35 3.05 21.17 32.06
C GLU A 35 2.87 20.80 30.59
N MET A 36 2.03 21.49 29.81
CA MET A 36 1.81 21.16 28.40
C MET A 36 3.07 21.31 27.52
N GLY A 37 4.03 22.14 27.94
CA GLY A 37 5.30 22.36 27.24
C GLY A 37 6.28 21.19 27.30
N ARG A 38 6.21 20.31 28.33
CA ARG A 38 7.17 19.21 28.57
C ARG A 38 6.62 17.81 28.26
N LEU A 39 5.41 17.73 27.74
CA LEU A 39 4.81 16.46 27.33
C LEU A 39 5.43 16.02 26.00
N GLY A 40 6.05 14.84 25.97
CA GLY A 40 6.44 14.21 24.70
C GLY A 40 5.23 14.13 23.76
N PHE A 41 5.46 14.20 22.45
CA PHE A 41 4.39 14.29 21.44
C PHE A 41 3.31 13.21 21.64
N ARG A 42 3.72 11.98 22.01
CA ARG A 42 2.82 10.88 22.40
C ARG A 42 1.85 11.24 23.53
N ARG A 43 2.34 11.92 24.57
CA ARG A 43 1.53 12.35 25.73
C ARG A 43 0.61 13.52 25.34
N LYS A 44 1.04 14.41 24.43
CA LYS A 44 0.19 15.46 23.86
C LYS A 44 -0.96 14.88 23.02
N VAL A 45 -0.66 13.98 22.08
CA VAL A 45 -1.67 13.30 21.25
C VAL A 45 -2.65 12.51 22.12
N TYR A 46 -2.14 11.76 23.11
CA TYR A 46 -2.97 11.03 24.06
C TYR A 46 -3.90 11.95 24.87
N LEU A 47 -3.41 13.10 25.33
CA LEU A 47 -4.21 14.06 26.09
C LEU A 47 -5.20 14.83 25.21
N MET A 48 -4.84 15.16 23.97
CA MET A 48 -5.77 15.72 22.97
C MET A 48 -6.89 14.74 22.61
N GLY A 49 -6.57 13.45 22.52
CA GLY A 49 -7.54 12.38 22.29
C GLY A 49 -8.51 12.15 23.46
N ARG A 50 -8.11 12.54 24.68
CA ARG A 50 -8.94 12.43 25.89
C ARG A 50 -10.07 13.47 25.96
N SER A 51 -10.01 14.51 25.12
CA SER A 51 -10.99 15.61 25.05
C SER A 51 -11.69 15.74 23.67
N SER A 52 -11.34 14.89 22.69
CA SER A 52 -11.88 14.96 21.32
C SER A 52 -12.83 13.80 21.03
N ARG A 53 -13.90 14.05 20.25
CA ARG A 53 -14.84 13.02 19.75
C ARG A 53 -14.16 11.93 18.90
N ASP A 54 -12.96 12.24 18.40
CA ASP A 54 -12.21 11.39 17.47
C ASP A 54 -11.14 10.52 18.19
N HIS A 55 -11.14 10.47 19.53
CA HIS A 55 -10.25 9.64 20.35
C HIS A 55 -8.73 9.74 20.02
N GLY A 56 -8.28 10.85 19.43
CA GLY A 56 -6.87 11.09 19.07
C GLY A 56 -6.46 10.54 17.69
N VAL A 57 -7.40 10.02 16.90
CA VAL A 57 -7.15 9.44 15.57
C VAL A 57 -6.77 10.50 14.54
N VAL A 58 -7.48 11.64 14.48
CA VAL A 58 -7.12 12.74 13.57
C VAL A 58 -5.67 13.22 13.78
N PRO A 59 -5.23 13.56 15.02
CA PRO A 59 -3.84 13.91 15.28
C PRO A 59 -2.83 12.81 14.94
N LEU A 60 -3.19 11.53 15.10
CA LEU A 60 -2.34 10.42 14.68
C LEU A 60 -2.14 10.43 13.16
N LEU A 61 -3.22 10.57 12.39
CA LEU A 61 -3.16 10.61 10.92
C LEU A 61 -2.36 11.83 10.43
N GLU A 62 -2.57 13.01 11.02
CA GLU A 62 -1.77 14.19 10.71
C GLU A 62 -0.29 14.00 11.05
N SER A 63 0.03 13.30 12.15
CA SER A 63 1.42 13.02 12.53
C SER A 63 2.17 12.11 11.55
N VAL A 64 1.46 11.34 10.74
CA VAL A 64 2.04 10.55 9.65
C VAL A 64 1.92 11.23 8.29
N GLY A 65 1.59 12.54 8.28
CA GLY A 65 1.57 13.40 7.10
C GLY A 65 0.24 13.42 6.33
N VAL A 66 -0.80 12.72 6.79
CA VAL A 66 -2.12 12.73 6.13
C VAL A 66 -2.75 14.11 6.30
N ARG A 67 -3.30 14.68 5.23
CA ARG A 67 -3.91 16.01 5.29
C ARG A 67 -5.11 16.02 6.24
N LEU A 68 -5.31 17.11 6.99
CA LEU A 68 -6.44 17.28 7.90
C LEU A 68 -7.80 16.94 7.28
N SER A 69 -8.04 17.37 6.03
CA SER A 69 -9.27 17.06 5.30
C SER A 69 -9.47 15.56 5.10
N SER A 70 -8.42 14.86 4.68
CA SER A 70 -8.42 13.41 4.50
C SER A 70 -8.52 12.69 5.84
N ALA A 71 -7.78 13.14 6.86
CA ALA A 71 -7.79 12.56 8.20
C ALA A 71 -9.20 12.59 8.82
N LYS A 72 -9.94 13.70 8.66
CA LYS A 72 -11.34 13.81 9.11
C LYS A 72 -12.28 12.85 8.36
N LEU A 73 -12.04 12.60 7.07
CA LEU A 73 -12.83 11.65 6.29
C LEU A 73 -12.52 10.20 6.66
N ILE A 74 -11.26 9.89 6.98
CA ILE A 74 -10.81 8.52 7.31
C ILE A 74 -11.23 8.13 8.74
N THR A 75 -11.20 9.09 9.66
CA THR A 75 -11.39 8.86 11.10
C THR A 75 -12.65 8.03 11.45
N PRO A 76 -13.85 8.33 10.91
CA PRO A 76 -15.06 7.58 11.22
C PRO A 76 -14.95 6.08 10.95
N TYR A 77 -14.12 5.67 9.98
CA TYR A 77 -13.96 4.26 9.59
C TYR A 77 -13.00 3.51 10.49
N VAL A 78 -12.01 4.20 11.07
CA VAL A 78 -10.89 3.56 11.77
C VAL A 78 -10.92 3.75 13.28
N ALA A 79 -11.67 4.74 13.78
CA ALA A 79 -11.70 5.09 15.20
C ALA A 79 -12.21 3.96 16.10
N THR A 80 -13.03 3.06 15.58
CA THR A 80 -13.56 1.89 16.30
C THR A 80 -12.48 0.91 16.72
N ALA A 81 -11.33 0.86 16.03
CA ALA A 81 -10.21 -0.01 16.38
C ALA A 81 -9.49 0.43 17.67
N GLY A 82 -9.62 1.71 18.05
CA GLY A 82 -8.92 2.30 19.18
C GLY A 82 -7.51 2.79 18.86
N LEU A 83 -7.10 3.88 19.50
CA LEU A 83 -5.85 4.58 19.21
C LEU A 83 -4.58 3.71 19.37
N PRO A 84 -4.41 2.88 20.42
CA PRO A 84 -3.21 2.04 20.56
C PRO A 84 -3.06 1.06 19.39
N VAL A 85 -4.16 0.41 18.99
CA VAL A 85 -4.18 -0.55 17.88
C VAL A 85 -3.80 0.15 16.57
N LEU A 86 -4.33 1.34 16.32
CA LEU A 86 -3.98 2.11 15.12
C LEU A 86 -2.51 2.53 15.09
N ILE A 87 -1.93 2.89 16.24
CA ILE A 87 -0.50 3.22 16.34
C ILE A 87 0.35 2.00 15.94
N ASP A 88 0.00 0.82 16.44
CA ASP A 88 0.77 -0.40 16.16
C ASP A 88 0.63 -0.81 14.69
N ARG A 89 -0.59 -0.76 14.14
CA ARG A 89 -0.83 -1.01 12.70
C ARG A 89 -0.06 -0.05 11.79
N VAL A 90 -0.04 1.25 12.13
CA VAL A 90 0.74 2.25 11.38
C VAL A 90 2.22 1.90 11.39
N LYS A 91 2.78 1.53 12.54
CA LYS A 91 4.19 1.13 12.65
C LYS A 91 4.47 -0.11 11.82
N PHE A 92 3.63 -1.13 11.96
CA PHE A 92 3.78 -2.39 11.24
C PHE A 92 3.73 -2.17 9.72
N LEU A 93 2.75 -1.41 9.22
CA LEU A 93 2.66 -1.08 7.80
C LEU A 93 3.90 -0.33 7.30
N LYS A 94 4.42 0.63 8.07
CA LYS A 94 5.64 1.35 7.71
C LYS A 94 6.86 0.43 7.67
N GLU A 95 7.02 -0.44 8.67
CA GLU A 95 8.10 -1.42 8.71
C GLU A 95 8.01 -2.41 7.54
N MET A 96 6.82 -2.93 7.28
CA MET A 96 6.55 -3.87 6.18
C MET A 96 6.85 -3.25 4.81
N LEU A 97 6.51 -1.98 4.59
CA LEU A 97 6.55 -1.36 3.26
C LEU A 97 7.83 -0.56 2.99
N PHE A 98 8.56 -0.10 4.02
CA PHE A 98 9.65 0.86 3.84
C PHE A 98 10.94 0.52 4.62
N SER A 99 11.06 -0.71 5.14
CA SER A 99 12.28 -1.15 5.83
C SER A 99 13.49 -1.36 4.92
N SER A 100 13.30 -1.58 3.61
CA SER A 100 14.40 -1.73 2.64
C SER A 100 14.38 -0.61 1.59
N SER A 101 15.47 0.16 1.49
CA SER A 101 15.59 1.25 0.50
C SER A 101 16.02 0.79 -0.89
N ASP A 102 16.51 -0.45 -1.00
CA ASP A 102 17.27 -0.92 -2.18
C ASP A 102 16.42 -1.02 -3.46
N TYR A 103 15.10 -1.08 -3.33
CA TYR A 103 14.17 -1.24 -4.45
C TYR A 103 13.44 0.05 -4.85
N ALA A 104 13.65 1.17 -4.16
CA ALA A 104 12.90 2.40 -4.38
C ALA A 104 12.95 2.89 -5.85
N THR A 105 14.12 2.80 -6.48
CA THR A 105 14.31 3.20 -7.89
C THR A 105 13.59 2.28 -8.87
N ILE A 106 13.53 0.97 -8.57
CA ILE A 106 12.87 -0.04 -9.41
C ILE A 106 11.36 0.12 -9.31
N ILE A 107 10.83 0.34 -8.10
CA ILE A 107 9.40 0.58 -7.84
C ILE A 107 8.92 1.75 -8.70
N GLY A 108 9.61 2.90 -8.65
CA GLY A 108 9.22 4.07 -9.44
C GLY A 108 9.21 3.81 -10.95
N ARG A 109 10.20 3.08 -11.47
CA ARG A 109 10.26 2.71 -12.90
C ARG A 109 9.08 1.81 -13.30
N ASN A 110 8.73 0.84 -12.47
CA ASN A 110 7.61 -0.06 -12.74
C ASN A 110 6.26 0.66 -12.65
N ALA A 111 6.08 1.55 -11.67
CA ALA A 111 4.89 2.40 -11.56
C ALA A 111 4.73 3.29 -12.81
N LYS A 112 5.81 3.93 -13.26
CA LYS A 112 5.79 4.76 -14.47
C LYS A 112 5.38 3.94 -15.70
N ARG A 113 5.91 2.73 -15.84
CA ARG A 113 5.53 1.80 -16.92
C ARG A 113 4.05 1.43 -16.88
N MET A 114 3.49 1.19 -15.70
CA MET A 114 2.05 0.96 -15.56
C MET A 114 1.27 2.17 -16.08
N MET A 115 1.59 3.38 -15.60
CA MET A 115 0.89 4.60 -15.99
C MET A 115 0.96 4.88 -17.49
N THR A 116 2.09 4.59 -18.16
CA THR A 116 2.27 4.89 -19.59
C THR A 116 1.80 3.80 -20.53
N HIS A 117 1.73 2.55 -20.07
CA HIS A 117 1.50 1.38 -20.95
C HIS A 117 0.33 0.49 -20.54
N LEU A 118 -0.43 0.84 -19.50
CA LEU A 118 -1.68 0.13 -19.21
C LEU A 118 -2.71 0.47 -20.29
N SER A 119 -2.87 -0.43 -21.26
CA SER A 119 -3.77 -0.26 -22.41
C SER A 119 -5.10 -1.00 -22.26
N ILE A 120 -5.42 -1.49 -21.07
CA ILE A 120 -6.69 -2.15 -20.77
C ILE A 120 -7.60 -1.21 -19.97
N PRO A 121 -8.93 -1.34 -20.07
CA PRO A 121 -9.83 -0.66 -19.14
C PRO A 121 -9.49 -1.03 -17.71
N ALA A 122 -9.24 -0.02 -16.87
CA ALA A 122 -8.89 -0.24 -15.49
C ALA A 122 -10.16 -0.45 -14.64
N ASP A 123 -10.20 -1.59 -13.95
CA ASP A 123 -11.16 -1.89 -12.88
C ASP A 123 -10.92 -1.01 -11.65
N ASP A 124 -11.79 -1.07 -10.64
CA ASP A 124 -11.71 -0.22 -9.45
C ASP A 124 -10.35 -0.32 -8.71
N ALA A 125 -9.75 -1.51 -8.69
CA ALA A 125 -8.46 -1.75 -8.04
C ALA A 125 -7.31 -1.09 -8.83
N LEU A 126 -7.32 -1.22 -10.15
CA LEU A 126 -6.39 -0.55 -11.04
C LEU A 126 -6.56 0.97 -10.99
N GLN A 127 -7.80 1.48 -11.02
CA GLN A 127 -8.09 2.91 -10.95
C GLN A 127 -7.59 3.51 -9.64
N SER A 128 -7.88 2.86 -8.51
CA SER A 128 -7.40 3.32 -7.20
C SER A 128 -5.87 3.35 -7.13
N THR A 129 -5.20 2.36 -7.74
CA THR A 129 -3.74 2.30 -7.84
C THR A 129 -3.18 3.41 -8.73
N LEU A 130 -3.79 3.67 -9.89
CA LEU A 130 -3.40 4.75 -10.79
C LEU A 130 -3.60 6.12 -10.14
N SER A 131 -4.73 6.36 -9.48
CA SER A 131 -4.97 7.60 -8.74
C SER A 131 -3.95 7.81 -7.62
N PHE A 132 -3.52 6.74 -6.95
CA PHE A 132 -2.41 6.81 -5.99
C PHE A 132 -1.10 7.24 -6.68
N PHE A 133 -0.76 6.65 -7.82
CA PHE A 133 0.42 7.04 -8.58
C PHE A 133 0.35 8.47 -9.12
N GLU A 134 -0.82 8.94 -9.57
CA GLU A 134 -1.02 10.32 -10.02
C GLU A 134 -0.82 11.32 -8.87
N LYS A 135 -1.32 11.01 -7.66
CA LYS A 135 -1.06 11.83 -6.47
C LYS A 135 0.43 11.93 -6.17
N MET A 136 1.18 10.83 -6.32
CA MET A 136 2.63 10.78 -6.16
C MET A 136 3.35 11.53 -7.27
N GLU A 137 2.92 11.39 -8.53
CA GLU A 137 3.52 12.04 -9.70
C GLU A 137 3.41 13.56 -9.63
N ALA A 138 2.35 14.09 -9.04
CA ALA A 138 2.14 15.52 -8.83
C ALA A 138 3.05 16.14 -7.74
N ARG A 139 4.11 15.46 -7.30
CA ARG A 139 5.04 15.92 -6.25
C ARG A 139 6.48 15.93 -6.71
N TYR A 140 7.33 16.60 -5.94
CA TYR A 140 8.77 16.61 -6.19
C TYR A 140 9.32 15.17 -6.09
N GLY A 141 10.00 14.71 -7.14
CA GLY A 141 10.46 13.34 -7.28
C GLY A 141 9.44 12.36 -7.87
N GLY A 142 8.16 12.70 -7.95
CA GLY A 142 7.12 11.89 -8.61
C GLY A 142 7.00 10.46 -8.06
N VAL A 143 6.61 9.53 -8.92
CA VAL A 143 6.51 8.09 -8.56
C VAL A 143 7.85 7.45 -8.18
N SER A 144 9.00 8.09 -8.42
CA SER A 144 10.30 7.57 -7.95
C SER A 144 10.43 7.57 -6.42
N MET A 145 9.59 8.36 -5.73
CA MET A 145 9.54 8.44 -4.29
C MET A 145 8.65 7.36 -3.64
N LEU A 146 8.05 6.45 -4.42
CA LEU A 146 7.15 5.42 -3.88
C LEU A 146 7.79 4.55 -2.78
N GLY A 147 9.07 4.21 -2.92
CA GLY A 147 9.81 3.44 -1.90
C GLY A 147 10.26 4.24 -0.67
N HIS A 148 9.94 5.53 -0.57
CA HIS A 148 10.39 6.41 0.52
C HIS A 148 9.21 6.67 1.46
N GLY A 149 9.19 6.00 2.61
CA GLY A 149 8.02 5.93 3.49
C GLY A 149 7.48 7.26 3.98
N ASP A 150 8.35 8.20 4.35
CA ASP A 150 7.91 9.51 4.86
C ASP A 150 7.16 10.33 3.80
N LEU A 151 7.47 10.10 2.53
CA LEU A 151 6.83 10.79 1.42
C LEU A 151 5.60 10.03 0.91
N SER A 152 5.66 8.70 0.80
CA SER A 152 4.62 7.91 0.12
C SER A 152 3.52 7.41 1.06
N PHE A 153 3.82 7.14 2.33
CA PHE A 153 2.85 6.59 3.28
C PHE A 153 1.60 7.46 3.46
N PRO A 154 1.67 8.80 3.59
CA PRO A 154 0.47 9.63 3.70
C PRO A 154 -0.48 9.43 2.52
N TYR A 155 0.05 9.44 1.28
CA TYR A 155 -0.74 9.28 0.06
C TYR A 155 -1.27 7.86 -0.10
N LEU A 156 -0.54 6.86 0.39
CA LEU A 156 -1.01 5.49 0.45
C LEU A 156 -2.23 5.40 1.36
N ILE A 157 -2.17 5.96 2.57
CA ILE A 157 -3.30 5.97 3.52
C ILE A 157 -4.48 6.80 2.99
N GLU A 158 -4.22 7.93 2.33
CA GLU A 158 -5.28 8.73 1.69
C GLU A 158 -5.96 7.99 0.53
N SER A 159 -5.26 7.07 -0.14
CA SER A 159 -5.80 6.31 -1.27
C SER A 159 -6.41 4.98 -0.85
N PHE A 160 -5.89 4.38 0.23
CA PHE A 160 -6.28 3.07 0.75
C PHE A 160 -6.43 3.12 2.28
N PRO A 161 -7.42 3.86 2.82
CA PRO A 161 -7.57 4.02 4.25
C PRO A 161 -7.87 2.72 4.99
N MET A 162 -8.46 1.74 4.30
CA MET A 162 -8.77 0.41 4.83
C MET A 162 -7.53 -0.38 5.25
N LEU A 163 -6.32 0.00 4.80
CA LEU A 163 -5.07 -0.62 5.26
C LEU A 163 -4.91 -0.50 6.79
N LEU A 164 -5.44 0.57 7.40
CA LEU A 164 -5.40 0.78 8.84
C LEU A 164 -6.34 -0.16 9.63
N LEU A 165 -7.14 -0.96 8.93
CA LEU A 165 -8.03 -1.96 9.52
C LEU A 165 -7.47 -3.39 9.44
N CYS A 166 -6.41 -3.60 8.67
CA CYS A 166 -5.78 -4.91 8.52
C CYS A 166 -5.18 -5.40 9.86
N SER A 167 -5.42 -6.67 10.18
CA SER A 167 -4.80 -7.33 11.34
C SER A 167 -3.35 -7.70 11.02
N GLU A 168 -2.43 -7.41 11.92
CA GLU A 168 -1.03 -7.79 11.76
C GLU A 168 -0.86 -9.32 11.73
N ASP A 169 -1.38 -10.01 12.75
CA ASP A 169 -1.17 -11.45 12.93
C ASP A 169 -2.06 -12.31 12.05
N ASN A 170 -3.31 -11.89 11.82
CA ASN A 170 -4.28 -12.73 11.10
C ASN A 170 -4.34 -12.42 9.59
N HIS A 171 -3.69 -11.35 9.13
CA HIS A 171 -3.80 -10.92 7.73
C HIS A 171 -2.47 -10.52 7.11
N LEU A 172 -1.78 -9.52 7.66
CA LEU A 172 -0.58 -8.96 7.02
C LEU A 172 0.62 -9.93 7.06
N LYS A 173 0.88 -10.58 8.20
CA LYS A 173 1.94 -11.60 8.29
C LYS A 173 1.65 -12.81 7.39
N PRO A 174 0.46 -13.43 7.42
CA PRO A 174 0.09 -14.48 6.46
C PRO A 174 0.23 -14.07 5.00
N LEU A 175 -0.10 -12.82 4.66
CA LEU A 175 0.08 -12.32 3.29
C LEU A 175 1.56 -12.28 2.89
N ILE A 176 2.44 -11.78 3.76
CA ILE A 176 3.89 -11.76 3.50
C ILE A 176 4.41 -13.19 3.31
N ASP A 177 4.03 -14.11 4.18
CA ASP A 177 4.45 -15.52 4.13
C ASP A 177 3.95 -16.20 2.85
N PHE A 178 2.71 -15.90 2.43
CA PHE A 178 2.15 -16.40 1.18
C PHE A 178 2.89 -15.86 -0.05
N LEU A 179 3.21 -14.56 -0.09
CA LEU A 179 3.97 -13.97 -1.18
C LEU A 179 5.37 -14.60 -1.29
N GLU A 180 6.00 -14.87 -0.14
CA GLU A 180 7.28 -15.60 -0.09
C GLU A 180 7.15 -17.04 -0.61
N TYR A 181 6.10 -17.75 -0.21
CA TYR A 181 5.79 -19.10 -0.69
C TYR A 181 5.62 -19.19 -2.22
N ILE A 182 5.01 -18.18 -2.85
CA ILE A 182 4.86 -18.15 -4.32
C ILE A 182 6.11 -17.63 -5.06
N GLY A 183 7.22 -17.42 -4.36
CA GLY A 183 8.52 -17.10 -4.95
C GLY A 183 8.84 -15.61 -5.04
N ILE A 184 8.14 -14.73 -4.29
CA ILE A 184 8.55 -13.33 -4.13
C ILE A 184 9.53 -13.25 -2.96
N PRO A 185 10.80 -12.86 -3.18
CA PRO A 185 11.75 -12.74 -2.09
C PRO A 185 11.27 -11.71 -1.06
N LYS A 186 11.41 -12.02 0.23
CA LYS A 186 10.98 -11.14 1.33
C LYS A 186 11.45 -9.68 1.21
N PRO A 187 12.69 -9.36 0.78
CA PRO A 187 13.12 -7.97 0.55
C PRO A 187 12.34 -7.25 -0.56
N ASN A 188 11.73 -8.01 -1.48
CA ASN A 188 10.98 -7.49 -2.62
C ASN A 188 9.47 -7.38 -2.37
N THR A 189 8.96 -7.94 -1.27
CA THR A 189 7.52 -7.93 -0.95
C THR A 189 6.96 -6.51 -0.95
N ALA A 190 7.65 -5.57 -0.32
CA ALA A 190 7.26 -4.16 -0.31
C ALA A 190 7.05 -3.57 -1.72
N SER A 191 7.89 -3.95 -2.68
CA SER A 191 7.75 -3.50 -4.07
C SER A 191 6.45 -3.98 -4.70
N VAL A 192 6.06 -5.23 -4.47
CA VAL A 192 4.81 -5.81 -4.99
C VAL A 192 3.62 -5.07 -4.36
N LEU A 193 3.65 -4.90 -3.04
CA LEU A 193 2.57 -4.28 -2.27
C LEU A 193 2.38 -2.79 -2.64
N LEU A 194 3.46 -2.02 -2.82
CA LEU A 194 3.36 -0.61 -3.21
C LEU A 194 2.95 -0.41 -4.67
N LEU A 195 3.28 -1.36 -5.55
CA LEU A 195 2.90 -1.30 -6.96
C LEU A 195 1.46 -1.75 -7.23
N PHE A 196 0.85 -2.51 -6.32
CA PHE A 196 -0.56 -2.86 -6.37
C PHE A 196 -1.16 -3.01 -4.96
N PRO A 197 -1.38 -1.89 -4.24
CA PRO A 197 -1.88 -1.90 -2.86
C PRO A 197 -3.17 -2.68 -2.60
N PRO A 198 -4.12 -2.82 -3.56
CA PRO A 198 -5.30 -3.66 -3.36
C PRO A 198 -5.01 -5.11 -2.95
N ILE A 199 -3.83 -5.65 -3.28
CA ILE A 199 -3.43 -6.99 -2.83
C ILE A 199 -3.36 -7.09 -1.30
N ILE A 200 -3.03 -6.00 -0.60
CA ILE A 200 -2.97 -5.96 0.87
C ILE A 200 -4.36 -6.10 1.47
N LEU A 201 -5.41 -5.71 0.75
CA LEU A 201 -6.80 -5.75 1.21
C LEU A 201 -7.52 -7.04 0.80
N SER A 202 -6.86 -7.90 0.02
CA SER A 202 -7.44 -9.10 -0.58
C SER A 202 -7.29 -10.31 0.33
N ASP A 203 -8.29 -11.19 0.36
CA ASP A 203 -8.21 -12.46 1.10
C ASP A 203 -7.34 -13.46 0.33
N ILE A 204 -6.46 -14.18 1.04
CA ILE A 204 -5.50 -15.09 0.40
C ILE A 204 -6.23 -16.25 -0.29
N GLU A 205 -7.22 -16.84 0.37
CA GLU A 205 -7.91 -18.05 -0.10
C GLU A 205 -8.98 -17.72 -1.15
N ASN A 206 -9.71 -16.63 -0.95
CA ASN A 206 -10.89 -16.30 -1.73
C ASN A 206 -10.61 -15.31 -2.87
N ASP A 207 -9.55 -14.51 -2.77
CA ASP A 207 -9.19 -13.53 -3.81
C ASP A 207 -7.87 -13.87 -4.51
N ILE A 208 -6.78 -14.03 -3.76
CA ILE A 208 -5.43 -14.11 -4.36
C ILE A 208 -5.21 -15.46 -5.04
N LYS A 209 -5.41 -16.58 -4.33
CA LYS A 209 -5.20 -17.93 -4.87
C LYS A 209 -6.03 -18.21 -6.13
N PRO A 210 -7.34 -17.88 -6.19
CA PRO A 210 -8.12 -18.07 -7.42
C PRO A 210 -7.54 -17.31 -8.60
N ARG A 211 -7.04 -16.09 -8.39
CA ARG A 211 -6.41 -15.28 -9.45
C ARG A 211 -5.07 -15.84 -9.91
N ILE A 212 -4.26 -16.39 -8.98
CA ILE A 212 -3.05 -17.15 -9.34
C ILE A 212 -3.43 -18.37 -10.18
N HIS A 213 -4.48 -19.09 -9.78
CA HIS A 213 -4.92 -20.30 -10.48
C HIS A 213 -5.38 -20.06 -11.92
N GLU A 214 -5.95 -18.89 -12.23
CA GLU A 214 -6.27 -18.53 -13.62
C GLU A 214 -5.01 -18.44 -14.52
N TRP A 215 -3.87 -18.00 -13.97
CA TRP A 215 -2.60 -17.98 -14.68
C TRP A 215 -1.99 -19.38 -14.80
N GLU A 216 -2.18 -20.25 -13.81
CA GLU A 216 -1.77 -21.65 -13.89
C GLU A 216 -2.54 -22.42 -14.97
N LYS A 217 -3.85 -22.20 -15.09
CA LYS A 217 -4.67 -22.74 -16.19
C LYS A 217 -4.19 -22.28 -17.56
N ALA A 218 -3.58 -21.10 -17.63
CA ALA A 218 -2.95 -20.57 -18.84
C ALA A 218 -1.56 -21.19 -19.13
N GLY A 219 -1.09 -22.13 -18.29
CA GLY A 219 0.18 -22.83 -18.44
C GLY A 219 1.38 -22.10 -17.82
N ILE A 220 1.15 -21.11 -16.95
CA ILE A 220 2.24 -20.41 -16.26
C ILE A 220 2.46 -21.06 -14.89
N GLU A 221 3.65 -21.61 -14.65
CA GLU A 221 3.95 -22.23 -13.36
C GLU A 221 4.06 -21.17 -12.24
N GLN A 222 3.71 -21.55 -11.02
CA GLN A 222 3.63 -20.66 -9.85
C GLN A 222 4.91 -19.81 -9.64
N GLU A 223 6.09 -20.41 -9.81
CA GLU A 223 7.37 -19.69 -9.66
C GLU A 223 7.54 -18.56 -10.69
N TYR A 224 7.07 -18.77 -11.92
CA TYR A 224 7.07 -17.71 -12.95
C TYR A 224 6.04 -16.64 -12.62
N ILE A 225 4.89 -16.99 -12.03
CA ILE A 225 3.91 -16.01 -11.57
C ILE A 225 4.54 -15.11 -10.50
N GLY A 226 5.23 -15.67 -9.50
CA GLY A 226 5.97 -14.89 -8.49
C GLY A 226 6.95 -13.90 -9.11
N ARG A 227 7.72 -14.33 -10.12
CA ARG A 227 8.61 -13.43 -10.89
C ARG A 227 7.86 -12.36 -11.67
N MET A 228 6.70 -12.66 -12.23
CA MET A 228 5.87 -11.68 -12.93
C MET A 228 5.34 -10.62 -11.98
N LEU A 229 4.91 -11.01 -10.76
CA LEU A 229 4.40 -10.09 -9.74
C LEU A 229 5.44 -9.05 -9.29
N LEU A 230 6.74 -9.36 -9.34
CA LEU A 230 7.81 -8.40 -9.06
C LEU A 230 7.82 -7.20 -10.02
N LYS A 231 7.30 -7.38 -11.24
CA LYS A 231 7.28 -6.33 -12.29
C LYS A 231 5.88 -5.81 -12.57
N TYR A 232 4.89 -6.68 -12.51
CA TYR A 232 3.52 -6.43 -12.94
C TYR A 232 2.51 -6.99 -11.93
N PRO A 233 2.51 -6.54 -10.66
CA PRO A 233 1.64 -7.12 -9.64
C PRO A 233 0.15 -6.95 -9.95
N TRP A 234 -0.19 -5.93 -10.74
CA TRP A 234 -1.55 -5.70 -11.23
C TRP A 234 -2.07 -6.78 -12.20
N ILE A 235 -1.28 -7.77 -12.60
CA ILE A 235 -1.81 -8.96 -13.33
C ILE A 235 -2.84 -9.73 -12.50
N LEU A 236 -2.88 -9.51 -11.19
CA LEU A 236 -3.91 -10.03 -10.31
C LEU A 236 -5.17 -9.16 -10.28
N SER A 237 -5.30 -8.12 -11.10
CA SER A 237 -6.56 -7.39 -11.20
C SER A 237 -7.59 -8.21 -12.00
N THR A 238 -8.86 -8.08 -11.63
CA THR A 238 -9.96 -8.75 -12.34
C THR A 238 -9.99 -8.35 -13.81
N GLY A 239 -9.80 -7.07 -14.11
CA GLY A 239 -9.74 -6.53 -15.46
C GLY A 239 -8.62 -7.12 -16.31
N VAL A 240 -7.43 -7.33 -15.76
CA VAL A 240 -6.33 -7.99 -16.50
C VAL A 240 -6.67 -9.44 -16.82
N ILE A 241 -7.17 -10.19 -15.82
CA ILE A 241 -7.48 -11.62 -15.96
C ILE A 241 -8.61 -11.81 -16.99
N GLU A 242 -9.68 -11.02 -16.88
CA GLU A 242 -10.77 -11.06 -17.86
C GLU A 242 -10.31 -10.69 -19.26
N ASN A 243 -9.48 -9.65 -19.40
CA ASN A 243 -8.93 -9.25 -20.68
C ASN A 243 -8.07 -10.37 -21.29
N TYR A 244 -7.23 -11.03 -20.49
CA TYR A 244 -6.44 -12.18 -20.92
C TYR A 244 -7.34 -13.33 -21.39
N SER A 245 -8.36 -13.68 -20.60
CA SER A 245 -9.33 -14.74 -20.96
C SER A 245 -10.04 -14.44 -22.28
N ARG A 246 -10.46 -13.19 -22.51
CA ARG A 246 -11.05 -12.74 -23.78
C ARG A 246 -10.08 -12.93 -24.94
N ILE A 247 -8.82 -12.50 -24.79
CA ILE A 247 -7.79 -12.65 -25.82
C ILE A 247 -7.53 -14.13 -26.13
N LEU A 248 -7.37 -14.96 -25.11
CA LEU A 248 -7.14 -16.40 -25.27
C LEU A 248 -8.31 -17.07 -26.00
N SER A 249 -9.55 -16.74 -25.64
CA SER A 249 -10.74 -17.26 -26.31
C SER A 249 -10.82 -16.87 -27.79
N PHE A 250 -10.41 -15.64 -28.13
CA PHE A 250 -10.36 -15.16 -29.51
C PHE A 250 -9.35 -15.97 -30.35
N PHE A 251 -8.14 -16.17 -29.83
CA PHE A 251 -7.11 -16.92 -30.53
C PHE A 251 -7.46 -18.41 -30.67
N ASN A 252 -8.04 -19.03 -29.64
CA ASN A 252 -8.49 -20.42 -29.72
C ASN A 252 -9.56 -20.60 -30.81
N ARG A 253 -10.54 -19.69 -30.88
CA ARG A 253 -11.56 -19.70 -31.95
C ARG A 253 -10.93 -19.59 -33.34
N LYS A 254 -9.95 -18.67 -33.50
CA LYS A 254 -9.24 -18.51 -34.79
C LYS A 254 -8.42 -19.73 -35.18
N LYS A 255 -7.79 -20.38 -34.21
CA LYS A 255 -7.06 -21.64 -34.42
C LYS A 255 -8.00 -22.74 -34.91
N GLU A 256 -9.16 -22.90 -34.29
CA GLU A 256 -10.18 -23.88 -34.70
C GLU A 256 -10.73 -23.59 -36.10
N GLU A 257 -11.02 -22.33 -36.43
CA GLU A 257 -11.42 -21.91 -37.78
C GLU A 257 -10.36 -22.28 -38.84
N TYR A 258 -9.08 -22.02 -38.55
CA TYR A 258 -7.97 -22.35 -39.45
C TYR A 258 -7.86 -23.85 -39.72
N PHE A 259 -7.88 -24.69 -38.68
CA PHE A 259 -7.80 -26.14 -38.84
C PHE A 259 -9.04 -26.73 -39.53
N ARG A 260 -10.23 -26.17 -39.29
CA ARG A 260 -11.46 -26.57 -39.98
C ARG A 260 -11.35 -26.30 -41.48
N ASN A 261 -10.86 -25.12 -41.87
CA ASN A 261 -10.70 -24.76 -43.27
C ASN A 261 -9.68 -25.64 -43.99
N LEU A 262 -8.52 -25.91 -43.36
CA LEU A 262 -7.51 -26.85 -43.90
C LEU A 262 -8.09 -28.25 -44.14
N TYR A 263 -8.91 -28.75 -43.22
CA TYR A 263 -9.55 -30.06 -43.36
C TYR A 263 -10.55 -30.10 -44.53
N HIS A 264 -11.31 -29.02 -44.74
CA HIS A 264 -12.22 -28.92 -45.88
C HIS A 264 -11.48 -28.84 -47.22
N GLU A 265 -10.37 -28.09 -47.30
CA GLU A 265 -9.52 -28.02 -48.49
C GLU A 265 -8.90 -29.38 -48.84
N ALA A 266 -8.42 -30.12 -47.83
CA ALA A 266 -7.81 -31.44 -48.01
C ALA A 266 -8.81 -32.54 -48.41
N LYS A 267 -10.11 -32.37 -48.14
CA LYS A 267 -11.17 -33.33 -48.54
C LYS A 267 -11.88 -32.95 -49.84
N GLY A 268 -11.71 -31.73 -50.33
CA GLY A 268 -12.31 -31.23 -51.57
C GLY A 268 -11.42 -31.39 -52.80
N SER A 269 -10.24 -32.01 -52.65
CA SER A 269 -9.27 -32.36 -53.70
C SER A 269 -9.20 -33.87 -53.89
#